data_AF-A0A5C7LZL4-F1
#
_entry.id   AF-A0A5C7LZL4-F1
#
_cell.length_a   1.000
_cell.length_b   1.000
_cell.length_c   1.000
_cell.angle_alpha   90.00
_cell.angle_beta   90.00
_cell.angle_gamma   90.00
#
_symmetry.space_group_name_H-M   'P 1'
#
loop_
_entity.id
_entity.type
_entity.pdbx_description
1 polymer ?
#
loop_
_entity_poly.entity_id
_entity_poly.type
_entity_poly.pdbx_seq_one_letter_code
_entity_poly.pdbx_strand_id
1 'polypeptide(L)'
;RQLRGESAPAESQATFAADAAARARIEQLAMAAVRQAEERRGSYVVDVSAQKCGWDLTAYPPAVDGKQPDARHIEVKGRVKGASTVTITRNEILFALNQADKFVLAIVLIGENDTIEGPYYLRNPFDVEPGWGVASQNYDLNTLLSRGEVIQ
;
A
#
# COMPACT_ATOMS: atom_id res chain seq x y z
N ARG A 1 44.10 2.41 22.47
CA ARG A 1 42.71 2.34 22.99
C ARG A 1 41.85 1.73 21.90
N GLN A 2 41.65 0.42 21.93
CA GLN A 2 40.97 -0.35 20.88
C GLN A 2 39.47 -0.27 21.13
N LEU A 3 38.70 0.33 20.21
CA LEU A 3 37.24 0.30 20.24
C LEU A 3 36.80 -1.08 19.76
N ARG A 4 36.42 -1.94 20.70
CA ARG A 4 35.79 -3.24 20.43
C ARG A 4 34.38 -2.94 19.94
N GLY A 5 34.14 -3.09 18.64
CA GLY A 5 32.80 -3.19 18.10
C GLY A 5 32.16 -4.47 18.63
N GLU A 6 31.16 -4.34 19.48
CA GLU A 6 30.28 -5.44 19.85
C GLU A 6 29.44 -5.81 18.63
N SER A 7 29.67 -7.00 18.09
CA SER A 7 28.81 -7.63 17.10
C SER A 7 27.40 -7.76 17.71
N ALA A 8 26.38 -7.25 17.03
CA ALA A 8 25.00 -7.49 17.44
C ALA A 8 24.75 -9.01 17.56
N PRO A 9 24.10 -9.50 18.64
CA PRO A 9 23.91 -10.92 18.87
C PRO A 9 23.08 -11.54 17.74
N ALA A 10 23.44 -12.77 17.33
CA ALA A 10 22.82 -13.48 16.19
C ALA A 10 21.28 -13.57 16.27
N GLU A 11 20.72 -13.60 17.49
CA GLU A 11 19.27 -13.57 17.75
C GLU A 11 18.60 -12.28 17.25
N SER A 12 19.27 -11.13 17.38
CA SER A 12 18.76 -9.84 16.87
C SER A 12 18.69 -9.86 15.35
N GLN A 13 19.74 -10.34 14.68
CA GLN A 13 19.80 -10.43 13.22
C GLN A 13 18.76 -11.41 12.65
N ALA A 14 18.55 -12.55 13.32
CA ALA A 14 17.51 -13.51 12.95
C ALA A 14 16.10 -12.93 13.10
N THR A 15 15.84 -12.18 14.17
CA THR A 15 14.56 -11.49 14.39
C THR A 15 14.31 -10.44 13.31
N PHE A 16 15.29 -9.58 13.01
CA PHE A 16 15.17 -8.59 11.93
C PHE A 16 14.94 -9.21 10.56
N ALA A 17 15.61 -10.33 10.25
CA ALA A 17 15.42 -11.05 8.99
C ALA A 17 14.03 -11.69 8.89
N ALA A 18 13.54 -12.30 9.97
CA ALA A 18 12.18 -12.85 10.04
C ALA A 18 11.11 -11.76 9.84
N ASP A 19 11.31 -10.61 10.49
CA ASP A 19 10.48 -9.42 10.35
C ASP A 19 10.45 -8.89 8.90
N ALA A 20 11.61 -8.84 8.24
CA ALA A 20 11.71 -8.39 6.85
C ALA A 20 11.02 -9.37 5.90
N ALA A 21 11.20 -10.68 6.07
CA ALA A 21 10.54 -11.70 5.28
C ALA A 21 9.02 -11.67 5.47
N ALA A 22 8.54 -11.47 6.70
CA ALA A 22 7.12 -11.33 6.99
C ALA A 22 6.52 -10.08 6.32
N ARG A 23 7.22 -8.94 6.38
CA ARG A 23 6.79 -7.70 5.69
C ARG A 23 6.72 -7.88 4.18
N ALA A 24 7.76 -8.47 3.58
CA ALA A 24 7.81 -8.74 2.14
C ALA A 24 6.66 -9.67 1.70
N ARG A 25 6.35 -10.68 2.52
CA ARG A 25 5.23 -11.60 2.25
C ARG A 25 3.88 -10.89 2.31
N ILE A 26 3.65 -10.03 3.30
CA ILE A 26 2.43 -9.21 3.40
C ILE A 26 2.29 -8.29 2.19
N GLU A 27 3.38 -7.65 1.77
CA GLU A 27 3.40 -6.77 0.59
C GLU A 27 3.06 -7.55 -0.69
N GLN A 28 3.67 -8.71 -0.91
CA GLN A 28 3.38 -9.57 -2.06
C GLN A 28 1.92 -10.02 -2.12
N LEU A 29 1.37 -10.47 -0.99
CA LEU A 29 -0.03 -10.88 -0.89
C LEU A 29 -0.98 -9.72 -1.17
N ALA A 30 -0.69 -8.54 -0.63
CA ALA A 30 -1.50 -7.34 -0.86
C ALA A 30 -1.47 -6.90 -2.33
N MET A 31 -0.28 -6.84 -2.94
CA MET A 31 -0.10 -6.52 -4.36
C MET A 31 -0.88 -7.49 -5.26
N ALA A 32 -0.77 -8.79 -4.99
CA ALA A 32 -1.51 -9.82 -5.73
C ALA A 32 -3.03 -9.67 -5.58
N ALA A 33 -3.52 -9.41 -4.36
CA ALA A 33 -4.94 -9.20 -4.09
C ALA A 33 -5.52 -8.01 -4.86
N VAL A 34 -4.82 -6.88 -4.84
CA VAL A 34 -5.23 -5.67 -5.56
C VAL A 34 -5.23 -5.91 -7.07
N ARG A 35 -4.15 -6.48 -7.61
CA ARG A 35 -4.07 -6.86 -9.03
C ARG A 35 -5.25 -7.73 -9.45
N GLN A 36 -5.51 -8.81 -8.72
CA GLN A 36 -6.59 -9.74 -9.04
C GLN A 36 -7.97 -9.08 -8.97
N ALA A 37 -8.20 -8.21 -7.97
CA ALA A 37 -9.45 -7.47 -7.85
C ALA A 37 -9.68 -6.53 -9.05
N GLU A 38 -8.63 -5.84 -9.49
CA GLU A 38 -8.67 -4.94 -10.64
C GLU A 38 -8.85 -5.68 -11.98
N GLU A 39 -8.12 -6.78 -12.17
CA GLU A 39 -8.22 -7.64 -13.36
C GLU A 39 -9.60 -8.31 -13.45
N ARG A 40 -10.21 -8.71 -12.32
CA ARG A 40 -11.58 -9.25 -12.29
C ARG A 40 -12.62 -8.24 -12.78
N ARG A 41 -12.34 -6.94 -12.64
CA ARG A 41 -13.17 -5.84 -13.18
C ARG A 41 -12.88 -5.56 -14.66
N GLY A 42 -12.08 -6.39 -15.31
CA GLY A 42 -11.67 -6.23 -16.70
C GLY A 42 -10.60 -5.16 -16.90
N SER A 43 -9.96 -4.68 -15.83
CA SER A 43 -8.86 -3.71 -15.96
C SER A 43 -7.59 -4.43 -16.42
N TYR A 44 -6.81 -3.78 -17.28
CA TYR A 44 -5.42 -4.18 -17.51
C TYR A 44 -4.53 -3.57 -16.42
N VAL A 45 -3.72 -4.38 -15.73
CA VAL A 45 -2.95 -3.92 -14.56
C VAL A 45 -1.45 -4.07 -14.79
N VAL A 46 -0.69 -3.01 -14.57
CA VAL A 46 0.77 -2.97 -14.71
C VAL A 46 1.40 -2.72 -13.34
N ASP A 47 2.40 -3.54 -12.98
CA ASP A 47 3.23 -3.27 -11.81
C ASP A 47 4.29 -2.24 -12.15
N VAL A 48 4.26 -1.11 -11.45
CA VAL A 48 5.17 0.02 -11.64
C VAL A 48 5.95 0.36 -10.37
N SER A 49 5.83 -0.46 -9.31
CA SER A 49 6.50 -0.25 -8.01
C SER A 49 8.01 -0.05 -8.15
N ALA A 50 8.66 -0.86 -9.00
CA ALA A 50 10.10 -0.77 -9.29
C ALA A 50 10.51 0.52 -10.01
N GLN A 51 9.57 1.24 -10.64
CA GLN A 51 9.82 2.47 -11.39
C GLN A 51 9.90 3.70 -10.48
N LYS A 52 9.44 3.59 -9.22
CA LYS A 52 9.43 4.69 -8.24
C LYS A 52 8.69 5.94 -8.75
N CYS A 53 7.63 5.75 -9.51
CA CYS A 53 6.81 6.82 -10.08
C CYS A 53 5.78 7.41 -9.09
N GLY A 54 5.62 6.80 -7.92
CA GLY A 54 4.81 7.33 -6.82
C GLY A 54 3.59 6.51 -6.43
N TRP A 55 3.37 5.36 -7.07
CA TRP A 55 2.38 4.35 -6.73
C TRP A 55 2.88 2.97 -7.18
N ASP A 56 2.19 1.91 -6.79
CA ASP A 56 2.63 0.54 -7.02
C ASP A 56 2.04 -0.09 -8.30
N LEU A 57 0.74 0.12 -8.53
CA LEU A 57 0.02 -0.47 -9.67
C LEU A 57 -0.67 0.61 -10.50
N THR A 58 -0.55 0.54 -11.83
CA THR A 58 -1.45 1.27 -12.72
C THR A 58 -2.51 0.32 -13.26
N ALA A 59 -3.78 0.61 -13.00
CA ALA A 59 -4.90 -0.12 -13.57
C ALA A 59 -5.59 0.71 -14.65
N TYR A 60 -5.78 0.13 -15.82
CA TYR A 60 -6.48 0.72 -16.97
C TYR A 60 -7.86 0.06 -17.08
N PRO A 61 -8.94 0.73 -16.63
CA PRO A 61 -10.28 0.17 -16.73
C PRO A 61 -10.69 -0.04 -18.19
N PRO A 62 -11.59 -1.00 -18.50
CA PRO A 62 -12.10 -1.16 -19.85
C PRO A 62 -12.95 0.07 -20.26
N ALA A 63 -13.06 0.30 -21.57
CA ALA A 63 -13.95 1.34 -22.10
C ALA A 63 -15.41 1.03 -21.75
N VAL A 64 -16.15 2.05 -21.32
CA VAL A 64 -17.59 1.99 -21.05
C VAL A 64 -18.27 2.95 -22.02
N ASP A 65 -19.25 2.45 -22.78
CA ASP A 65 -19.97 3.23 -23.81
C ASP A 65 -19.04 3.96 -24.80
N GLY A 66 -17.95 3.29 -25.19
CA GLY A 66 -16.95 3.83 -26.12
C GLY A 66 -16.02 4.91 -25.54
N LYS A 67 -16.14 5.23 -24.24
CA LYS A 67 -15.24 6.15 -23.54
C LYS A 67 -14.27 5.38 -22.67
N GLN A 68 -12.98 5.69 -22.82
CA GLN A 68 -11.92 5.15 -21.98
C GLN A 68 -11.89 5.90 -20.65
N PRO A 69 -12.14 5.23 -19.50
CA PRO A 69 -11.97 5.87 -18.19
C PRO A 69 -10.49 6.20 -17.95
N ASP A 70 -10.26 7.17 -17.07
CA ASP A 70 -8.91 7.46 -16.59
C ASP A 70 -8.29 6.21 -15.92
N ALA A 71 -6.97 6.08 -16.08
CA ALA A 71 -6.21 5.08 -15.35
C ALA A 71 -6.24 5.38 -13.85
N ARG A 72 -6.25 4.31 -13.05
CA ARG A 72 -6.11 4.37 -11.60
C ARG A 72 -4.65 4.13 -11.22
N HIS A 73 -4.08 5.05 -10.45
CA HIS A 73 -2.75 4.99 -9.89
C HIS A 73 -2.87 4.53 -8.44
N ILE A 74 -2.55 3.26 -8.20
CA ILE A 74 -2.90 2.57 -6.96
C ILE A 74 -1.66 2.37 -6.09
N GLU A 75 -1.68 2.95 -4.90
CA GLU A 75 -0.74 2.68 -3.82
C GLU A 75 -1.28 1.54 -2.95
N VAL A 76 -0.49 0.49 -2.71
CA VAL A 76 -0.95 -0.72 -2.01
C VAL A 76 -0.34 -0.80 -0.62
N LYS A 77 -1.19 -0.91 0.40
CA LYS A 77 -0.77 -1.09 1.80
C LYS A 77 -1.34 -2.39 2.38
N GLY A 78 -0.48 -3.40 2.45
CA GLY A 78 -0.75 -4.63 3.21
C GLY A 78 -0.56 -4.41 4.72
N ARG A 79 -1.50 -4.87 5.54
CA ARG A 79 -1.40 -4.87 7.01
C ARG A 79 -1.90 -6.18 7.60
N VAL A 80 -1.31 -6.61 8.71
CA VAL A 80 -1.84 -7.76 9.44
C VAL A 80 -3.23 -7.42 9.99
N LYS A 81 -4.15 -8.38 9.97
CA LYS A 81 -5.47 -8.21 10.58
C LYS A 81 -5.32 -7.87 12.06
N GLY A 82 -6.03 -6.85 12.52
CA GLY A 82 -5.92 -6.33 13.89
C GLY A 82 -4.84 -5.25 14.09
N ALA A 83 -4.08 -4.87 13.06
CA ALA A 83 -3.22 -3.70 13.13
C ALA A 83 -4.04 -2.44 13.44
N SER A 84 -3.51 -1.55 14.28
CA SER A 84 -4.19 -0.30 14.65
C SER A 84 -3.94 0.83 13.65
N THR A 85 -2.80 0.82 12.95
CA THR A 85 -2.40 1.92 12.07
C THR A 85 -1.81 1.45 10.75
N VAL A 86 -1.85 2.37 9.78
CA VAL A 86 -1.08 2.27 8.53
C VAL A 86 -0.16 3.48 8.42
N THR A 87 1.06 3.23 7.96
CA THR A 87 2.07 4.27 7.75
C THR A 87 2.04 4.66 6.29
N ILE A 88 1.90 5.94 6.02
CA ILE A 88 1.96 6.52 4.68
C ILE A 88 3.15 7.47 4.64
N THR A 89 4.03 7.30 3.64
CA THR A 89 5.22 8.14 3.50
C THR A 89 4.88 9.53 2.97
N ARG A 90 5.78 10.49 3.18
CA ARG A 90 5.61 11.84 2.62
C ARG A 90 5.42 11.81 1.12
N ASN A 91 6.21 10.99 0.42
CA ASN A 91 6.16 10.90 -1.03
C ASN A 91 4.81 10.35 -1.50
N GLU A 92 4.29 9.30 -0.87
CA GLU A 92 2.96 8.75 -1.18
C GLU A 92 1.86 9.79 -1.03
N ILE A 93 1.88 10.59 0.05
CA ILE A 93 0.89 11.67 0.24
C ILE A 93 1.01 12.73 -0.86
N LEU A 94 2.22 13.14 -1.22
CA LEU A 94 2.42 14.12 -2.28
C LEU A 94 1.98 13.61 -3.65
N PHE A 95 2.28 12.34 -3.98
CA PHE A 95 1.83 11.75 -5.23
C PHE A 95 0.31 11.61 -5.27
N ALA A 96 -0.32 11.25 -4.15
CA ALA A 96 -1.76 11.21 -4.04
C ALA A 96 -2.41 12.58 -4.32
N LEU A 97 -1.91 13.64 -3.68
CA LEU A 97 -2.40 15.00 -3.89
C LEU A 97 -2.20 15.46 -5.33
N ASN A 98 -1.06 15.14 -5.95
CA ASN A 98 -0.75 15.51 -7.33
C ASN A 98 -1.58 14.76 -8.37
N GLN A 99 -1.93 13.50 -8.11
CA GLN A 99 -2.72 12.66 -9.02
C GLN A 99 -4.24 12.83 -8.83
N ALA A 100 -4.67 13.44 -7.71
CA ALA A 100 -6.07 13.73 -7.40
C ALA A 100 -6.97 12.50 -7.63
N ASP A 101 -8.01 12.63 -8.44
CA ASP A 101 -9.00 11.59 -8.70
C ASP A 101 -8.44 10.31 -9.33
N LYS A 102 -7.23 10.35 -9.90
CA LYS A 102 -6.54 9.17 -10.43
C LYS A 102 -5.91 8.32 -9.32
N PHE A 103 -5.55 8.93 -8.18
CA PHE A 103 -4.92 8.20 -7.09
C PHE A 103 -5.93 7.40 -6.29
N VAL A 104 -5.54 6.17 -5.95
CA VAL A 104 -6.32 5.30 -5.08
C VAL A 104 -5.38 4.65 -4.06
N LEU A 105 -5.69 4.78 -2.78
CA LEU A 105 -5.04 3.97 -1.75
C LEU A 105 -5.81 2.66 -1.60
N ALA A 106 -5.15 1.53 -1.80
CA ALA A 106 -5.72 0.19 -1.60
C ALA A 106 -5.13 -0.45 -0.34
N ILE A 107 -5.96 -0.69 0.66
CA ILE A 107 -5.57 -1.36 1.90
C ILE A 107 -6.00 -2.83 1.85
N VAL A 108 -5.09 -3.74 2.19
CA VAL A 108 -5.37 -5.18 2.25
C VAL A 108 -5.02 -5.70 3.64
N LEU A 109 -5.96 -6.38 4.29
CA LEU A 109 -5.71 -7.02 5.57
C LEU A 109 -5.35 -8.49 5.36
N ILE A 110 -4.22 -8.89 5.93
CA ILE A 110 -3.69 -10.25 5.87
C ILE A 110 -3.87 -10.89 7.25
N GLY A 111 -4.78 -11.86 7.34
CA GLY A 111 -5.01 -12.65 8.55
C GLY A 111 -4.05 -13.83 8.68
N GLU A 112 -4.33 -14.69 9.66
CA GLU A 112 -3.62 -15.95 9.82
C GLU A 112 -3.76 -16.84 8.59
N ASN A 113 -2.76 -17.67 8.31
CA ASN A 113 -2.74 -18.58 7.14
C ASN A 113 -2.98 -17.87 5.80
N ASP A 114 -2.58 -16.60 5.68
CA ASP A 114 -2.72 -15.77 4.47
C ASP A 114 -4.15 -15.51 4.03
N THR A 115 -5.11 -15.59 4.94
CA THR A 115 -6.47 -15.16 4.60
C THR A 115 -6.45 -13.67 4.24
N ILE A 116 -7.02 -13.32 3.09
CA ILE A 116 -7.03 -11.96 2.57
C ILE A 116 -8.41 -11.34 2.79
N GLU A 117 -8.44 -10.13 3.32
CA GLU A 117 -9.64 -9.32 3.47
C GLU A 117 -9.43 -7.94 2.81
N GLY A 118 -10.39 -7.54 1.97
CA GLY A 118 -10.25 -6.41 1.05
C GLY A 118 -9.97 -6.88 -0.39
N PRO A 119 -9.38 -6.02 -1.25
CA PRO A 119 -8.88 -4.68 -0.96
C PRO A 119 -9.97 -3.64 -0.63
N TYR A 120 -9.64 -2.75 0.29
CA TYR A 120 -10.42 -1.56 0.64
C TYR A 120 -9.86 -0.37 -0.12
N TYR A 121 -10.66 0.23 -1.01
CA TYR A 121 -10.20 1.35 -1.84
C TYR A 121 -10.63 2.69 -1.25
N LEU A 122 -9.68 3.61 -1.10
CA LEU A 122 -9.91 4.99 -0.71
C LEU A 122 -9.51 5.92 -1.85
N ARG A 123 -10.45 6.75 -2.29
CA ARG A 123 -10.19 7.86 -3.21
C ARG A 123 -9.99 9.14 -2.42
N ASN A 124 -9.09 10.00 -2.91
CA ASN A 124 -8.73 11.27 -2.25
C ASN A 124 -8.50 11.08 -0.73
N PRO A 125 -7.59 10.16 -0.31
CA PRO A 125 -7.44 9.80 1.09
C PRO A 125 -6.79 10.90 1.96
N PHE A 126 -6.14 11.89 1.34
CA PHE A 126 -5.39 12.94 2.02
C PHE A 126 -5.79 14.33 1.50
N ASP A 127 -5.88 15.29 2.41
CA ASP A 127 -6.32 16.66 2.11
C ASP A 127 -5.20 17.70 2.31
N VAL A 128 -4.10 17.30 2.94
CA VAL A 128 -3.00 18.20 3.32
C VAL A 128 -1.64 17.53 3.16
N GLU A 129 -0.64 18.32 2.76
CA GLU A 129 0.74 17.87 2.74
C GLU A 129 1.27 17.67 4.17
N PRO A 130 2.23 16.74 4.37
CA PRO A 130 2.91 16.61 5.65
C PRO A 130 3.70 17.88 5.98
N GLY A 131 3.71 18.24 7.27
CA GLY A 131 4.48 19.38 7.77
C GLY A 131 5.99 19.28 7.49
N TRP A 132 6.69 20.40 7.60
CA TRP A 132 8.14 20.45 7.39
C TRP A 132 8.87 19.44 8.30
N GLY A 133 9.80 18.66 7.72
CA GLY A 133 10.58 17.65 8.43
C GLY A 133 9.85 16.31 8.67
N VAL A 134 8.58 16.15 8.29
CA VAL A 134 7.83 14.90 8.47
C VAL A 134 8.11 13.92 7.32
N ALA A 135 8.71 12.76 7.62
CA ALA A 135 9.01 11.73 6.62
C ALA A 135 7.83 10.79 6.33
N SER A 136 6.93 10.59 7.31
CA SER A 136 5.74 9.74 7.18
C SER A 136 4.70 10.12 8.23
N GLN A 137 3.45 9.71 8.01
CA GLN A 137 2.35 9.86 8.96
C GLN A 137 1.72 8.49 9.22
N ASN A 138 1.33 8.23 10.48
CA ASN A 138 0.54 7.06 10.83
C ASN A 138 -0.93 7.46 10.93
N TYR A 139 -1.78 6.75 10.21
CA TYR A 139 -3.22 6.93 10.23
C TYR A 139 -3.87 5.80 11.03
N ASP A 140 -4.95 6.10 11.75
CA ASP A 140 -5.81 5.09 12.35
C ASP A 140 -6.43 4.24 11.23
N LEU A 141 -6.18 2.93 11.29
CA LEU A 141 -6.54 2.03 10.22
C LEU A 141 -8.07 1.88 10.11
N ASN A 142 -8.77 1.80 11.24
CA ASN A 142 -10.23 1.63 11.26
C ASN A 142 -10.94 2.86 10.67
N THR A 143 -10.43 4.05 10.94
CA THR A 143 -10.92 5.31 10.36
C THR A 143 -10.79 5.29 8.83
N LEU A 144 -9.64 4.85 8.31
CA LEU A 144 -9.47 4.71 6.86
C LEU A 144 -10.37 3.62 6.28
N LEU A 145 -10.44 2.44 6.90
CA LEU A 145 -11.30 1.34 6.43
C LEU A 145 -12.79 1.73 6.42
N SER A 146 -13.25 2.54 7.38
CA SER A 146 -14.63 3.05 7.42
C SER A 146 -14.99 3.98 6.25
N ARG A 147 -13.99 4.61 5.63
CA ARG A 147 -14.12 5.41 4.41
C ARG A 147 -13.88 4.61 3.14
N GLY A 148 -13.30 3.41 3.27
CA GLY A 148 -12.93 2.56 2.15
C GLY A 148 -14.13 1.83 1.58
N GLU A 149 -14.19 1.74 0.25
CA GLU A 149 -15.21 0.96 -0.43
C GLU A 149 -14.67 -0.45 -0.72
N VAL A 150 -15.37 -1.47 -0.19
CA VAL A 150 -15.22 -2.85 -0.66
C VAL A 150 -16.12 -3.00 -1.86
N ILE A 151 -15.56 -2.78 -3.04
CA ILE A 151 -16.30 -2.99 -4.28
C ILE A 151 -16.11 -4.47 -4.65
N GLN A 152 -17.17 -5.26 -4.44
CA GLN A 152 -17.22 -6.69 -4.78
C GLN A 152 -17.08 -6.92 -6.28
#